data_AF-A0A2W4M4T5-F1
#
_entry.id   AF-A0A2W4M4T5-F1
#
_cell.length_a   1.000
_cell.length_b   1.000
_cell.length_c   1.000
_cell.angle_alpha   90.00
_cell.angle_beta   90.00
_cell.angle_gamma   90.00
#
_symmetry.space_group_name_H-M   'P 1'
#
loop_
_entity.id
_entity.type
_entity.pdbx_description
1 polymer ?
#
loop_
_entity_poly.entity_id
_entity_poly.type
_entity_poly.pdbx_seq_one_letter_code
_entity_poly.pdbx_strand_id
1 'polypeptide(L)'
;LLLDLAQGASMSASIDAAGRVLHELYKVGNVKRNTVQHAGFLVLKAPDVPSMLIETAFISNPAEEKRLRDPKHQQRLAEAIHAGVRSYFYANPPPGTLIAQRLQGGGNRIAAAGPRAEGATGAAP
;
A
#
# COMPACT_ATOMS: atom_id res chain seq x y z
N LEU A 1 12.08 10.15 -23.50
CA LEU A 1 10.61 10.04 -23.49
C LEU A 1 10.15 8.82 -22.68
N LEU A 2 10.38 7.57 -23.11
CA LEU A 2 9.98 6.39 -22.33
C LEU A 2 10.66 6.29 -20.96
N LEU A 3 11.97 6.58 -20.89
CA LEU A 3 12.72 6.54 -19.62
C LEU A 3 12.19 7.55 -18.60
N ASP A 4 11.83 8.75 -19.06
CA ASP A 4 11.32 9.84 -18.22
C ASP A 4 9.91 9.51 -17.69
N LEU A 5 9.06 8.93 -18.55
CA LEU A 5 7.74 8.41 -18.14
C LEU A 5 7.86 7.28 -17.10
N ALA A 6 8.80 6.34 -17.30
CA ALA A 6 9.05 5.25 -16.36
C ALA A 6 9.55 5.79 -15.01
N GLN A 7 10.47 6.76 -15.02
CA GLN A 7 10.96 7.43 -13.81
C GLN A 7 9.83 8.15 -13.06
N GLY A 8 8.98 8.89 -13.77
CA GLY A 8 7.81 9.55 -13.19
C GLY A 8 6.86 8.55 -12.55
N ALA A 9 6.52 7.47 -13.25
CA ALA A 9 5.65 6.41 -12.74
C ALA A 9 6.23 5.72 -11.50
N SER A 10 7.53 5.38 -11.53
CA SER A 10 8.25 4.79 -10.39
C SER A 10 8.26 5.72 -9.17
N MET A 11 8.48 7.02 -9.38
CA MET A 11 8.43 8.03 -8.31
C MET A 11 7.04 8.12 -7.68
N SER A 12 5.98 8.23 -8.50
CA SER A 12 4.61 8.28 -7.99
C SER A 12 4.24 7.02 -7.22
N ALA A 13 4.60 5.85 -7.72
CA ALA A 13 4.43 4.58 -7.04
C ALA A 13 5.18 4.53 -5.69
N SER A 14 6.41 5.03 -5.66
CA SER A 14 7.24 5.11 -4.44
C SER A 14 6.59 5.99 -3.37
N ILE A 15 6.04 7.15 -3.76
CA ILE A 15 5.38 8.09 -2.84
C ILE A 15 4.11 7.47 -2.24
N ASP A 16 3.25 6.85 -3.06
CA ASP A 16 2.02 6.20 -2.58
C ASP A 16 2.35 5.03 -1.64
N ALA A 17 3.27 4.13 -2.05
CA ALA A 17 3.70 3.02 -1.23
C ALA A 17 4.33 3.48 0.09
N ALA A 18 5.20 4.49 0.06
CA ALA A 18 5.84 5.05 1.24
C ALA A 18 4.82 5.70 2.18
N GLY A 19 3.80 6.40 1.65
CA GLY A 19 2.74 7.00 2.46
C GLY A 19 1.92 5.96 3.23
N ARG A 20 1.64 4.81 2.60
CA ARG A 20 0.93 3.69 3.24
C ARG A 20 1.79 2.99 4.29
N VAL A 21 3.06 2.75 3.99
CA VAL A 21 4.01 2.21 4.97
C VAL A 21 4.17 3.15 6.16
N LEU A 22 4.29 4.45 5.92
CA LEU A 22 4.36 5.48 6.96
C LEU A 22 3.12 5.45 7.86
N HIS A 23 1.93 5.35 7.28
CA HIS A 23 0.66 5.24 8.01
C HIS A 23 0.62 4.01 8.95
N GLU A 24 1.13 2.86 8.52
CA GLU A 24 1.18 1.67 9.38
C GLU A 24 2.25 1.79 10.47
N LEU A 25 3.42 2.37 10.16
CA LEU A 25 4.49 2.61 11.13
C LEU A 25 4.03 3.56 12.26
N TYR A 26 3.15 4.50 11.97
CA TYR A 26 2.52 5.37 12.97
C TYR A 26 1.84 4.58 14.10
N LYS A 27 1.25 3.42 13.78
CA LYS A 27 0.52 2.59 14.75
C LYS A 27 1.45 1.84 15.69
N VAL A 28 2.70 1.61 15.29
CA VAL A 28 3.73 0.94 16.11
C VAL A 28 4.34 1.89 17.15
N GLY A 29 4.23 3.20 16.91
CA GLY A 29 4.87 4.25 17.70
C GLY A 29 6.32 4.49 17.26
N ASN A 30 6.81 5.72 17.51
CA ASN A 30 8.16 6.21 17.19
C ASN A 30 8.44 6.70 15.76
N VAL A 31 7.44 7.24 15.04
CA VAL A 31 7.72 7.98 13.80
C VAL A 31 7.94 9.47 14.12
N LYS A 32 9.13 10.02 13.81
CA LYS A 32 9.45 11.45 14.05
C LYS A 32 8.81 12.41 13.04
N ARG A 33 8.45 11.95 11.84
CA ARG A 33 7.98 12.78 10.72
C ARG A 33 6.66 12.25 10.19
N ASN A 34 5.67 13.13 10.00
CA ASN A 34 4.31 12.79 9.55
C ASN A 34 4.10 12.83 8.05
N THR A 35 5.16 13.07 7.30
CA THR A 35 5.14 13.11 5.84
C THR A 35 6.31 12.33 5.27
N VAL A 36 6.12 11.78 4.08
CA VAL A 36 7.19 11.17 3.29
C VAL A 36 8.22 12.26 2.98
N GLN A 37 9.50 11.95 3.20
CA GLN A 37 10.60 12.86 2.92
C GLN A 37 11.26 12.49 1.59
N HIS A 38 11.74 13.50 0.87
CA HIS A 38 12.50 13.31 -0.36
C HIS A 38 13.98 13.56 -0.12
N ALA A 39 14.83 12.66 -0.64
CA ALA A 39 16.27 12.79 -0.53
C ALA A 39 16.96 12.15 -1.75
N GLY A 40 18.12 12.70 -2.13
CA GLY A 40 18.89 12.28 -3.31
C GLY A 40 19.75 11.03 -3.11
N PHE A 41 19.33 10.08 -2.26
CA PHE A 41 20.09 8.87 -1.96
C PHE A 41 20.22 7.97 -3.19
N LEU A 42 21.42 7.43 -3.43
CA LEU A 42 21.69 6.56 -4.59
C LEU A 42 20.78 5.32 -4.61
N VAL A 43 20.49 4.75 -3.43
CA VAL A 43 19.62 3.57 -3.27
C VAL A 43 18.18 3.80 -3.72
N LEU A 44 17.77 5.06 -3.94
CA LEU A 44 16.42 5.43 -4.37
C LEU A 44 16.34 5.82 -5.85
N LYS A 45 17.44 5.69 -6.62
CA LYS A 45 17.54 6.20 -8.01
C LYS A 45 17.25 5.17 -9.10
N ALA A 46 16.71 4.00 -8.75
CA ALA A 46 16.32 3.02 -9.77
C ALA A 46 15.21 3.61 -10.67
N PRO A 47 15.41 3.68 -12.00
CA PRO A 47 14.52 4.42 -12.88
C PRO A 47 13.16 3.75 -13.11
N ASP A 48 13.08 2.44 -12.92
CA ASP A 48 11.91 1.60 -13.23
C ASP A 48 11.42 0.78 -12.02
N VAL A 49 12.07 0.93 -10.86
CA VAL A 49 11.72 0.20 -9.63
C VAL A 49 11.34 1.19 -8.53
N PRO A 50 10.09 1.14 -8.02
CA PRO A 50 9.68 1.94 -6.88
C PRO A 50 10.55 1.64 -5.67
N SER A 51 11.10 2.68 -5.03
CA SER A 51 12.12 2.57 -3.98
C SER A 51 11.81 3.49 -2.81
N MET A 52 12.01 3.01 -1.57
CA MET A 52 11.87 3.82 -0.36
C MET A 52 12.92 3.44 0.67
N LEU A 53 13.29 4.39 1.54
CA LEU A 53 14.16 4.18 2.68
C LEU A 53 13.33 4.37 3.96
N ILE A 54 13.46 3.43 4.89
CA ILE A 54 12.73 3.44 6.15
C ILE A 54 13.72 3.63 7.29
N GLU A 55 13.60 4.76 8.00
CA GLU A 55 14.34 5.03 9.24
C GLU A 55 13.55 4.47 10.41
N THR A 56 14.02 3.36 11.00
CA THR A 56 13.29 2.64 12.05
C THR A 56 13.57 3.19 13.45
N ALA A 57 14.79 3.65 13.72
CA ALA A 57 15.17 4.35 14.95
C ALA A 57 16.56 4.99 14.83
N PHE A 58 16.91 5.84 15.80
CA PHE A 58 18.23 6.46 15.95
C PHE A 58 19.08 5.65 16.92
N ILE A 59 20.13 4.98 16.42
CA ILE A 59 21.10 4.23 17.24
C ILE A 59 21.81 5.14 18.26
N SER A 60 21.95 6.44 17.96
CA SER A 60 22.52 7.42 18.88
C SER A 60 21.65 7.71 20.12
N ASN A 61 20.38 7.30 20.13
CA ASN A 61 19.49 7.39 21.28
C ASN A 61 19.47 6.03 22.02
N PRO A 62 20.02 5.93 23.25
CA PRO A 62 20.11 4.65 23.97
C PRO A 62 18.76 3.95 24.18
N ALA A 63 17.67 4.70 24.34
CA ALA A 63 16.34 4.13 24.51
C ALA A 63 15.82 3.49 23.19
N GLU A 64 16.14 4.10 22.05
CA GLU A 64 15.78 3.58 20.73
C GLU A 64 16.69 2.43 20.32
N GLU A 65 18.00 2.49 20.60
CA GLU A 65 18.93 1.39 20.40
C GLU A 65 18.49 0.13 21.16
N LYS A 66 18.11 0.27 22.44
CA LYS A 66 17.61 -0.84 23.24
C LYS A 66 16.35 -1.47 22.63
N ARG A 67 15.44 -0.64 22.09
CA ARG A 67 14.25 -1.11 21.38
C ARG A 67 14.59 -1.81 20.07
N LEU A 68 15.56 -1.32 19.31
CA LEU A 68 16.02 -1.95 18.07
C LEU A 68 16.57 -3.37 18.31
N ARG A 69 17.05 -3.67 19.52
CA ARG A 69 17.51 -5.02 19.92
C ARG A 69 16.38 -5.93 20.42
N ASP A 70 15.17 -5.43 20.64
CA ASP A 70 14.02 -6.23 21.09
C ASP A 70 13.35 -6.96 19.91
N PRO A 71 13.36 -8.31 19.88
CA PRO A 71 12.73 -9.08 18.81
C PRO A 71 11.24 -8.78 18.63
N LYS A 72 10.52 -8.49 19.73
CA LYS A 72 9.09 -8.13 19.65
C LYS A 72 8.91 -6.79 18.95
N HIS A 73 9.81 -5.84 19.16
CA HIS A 73 9.76 -4.54 18.48
C HIS A 73 10.09 -4.67 16.99
N GLN A 74 11.13 -5.45 16.66
CA GLN A 74 11.48 -5.75 15.27
C GLN A 74 10.30 -6.39 14.52
N GLN A 75 9.62 -7.35 15.16
CA GLN A 75 8.44 -8.00 14.58
C GLN A 75 7.30 -7.00 14.30
N ARG A 76 7.00 -6.10 15.26
CA ARG A 76 5.98 -5.05 15.04
C ARG A 76 6.32 -4.13 13.88
N LEU A 77 7.60 -3.74 13.74
CA LEU A 77 8.07 -2.94 12.61
C LEU A 77 7.90 -3.69 11.28
N ALA A 78 8.34 -4.94 11.22
CA ALA A 78 8.21 -5.77 10.02
C ALA A 78 6.73 -5.95 9.60
N GLU A 79 5.84 -6.19 10.56
CA GLU A 79 4.40 -6.32 10.33
C GLU A 79 3.79 -5.02 9.77
N ALA A 80 4.18 -3.86 10.31
CA ALA A 80 3.71 -2.57 9.82
C ALA A 80 4.20 -2.29 8.39
N ILE A 81 5.48 -2.55 8.11
CA ILE A 81 6.04 -2.40 6.76
C ILE A 81 5.30 -3.30 5.78
N HIS A 82 5.11 -4.58 6.15
CA HIS A 82 4.38 -5.54 5.34
C HIS A 82 2.93 -5.10 5.12
N ALA A 83 2.23 -4.62 6.15
CA ALA A 83 0.87 -4.13 6.04
C ALA A 83 0.76 -2.94 5.07
N GLY A 84 1.71 -2.00 5.11
CA GLY A 84 1.75 -0.84 4.22
C GLY A 84 2.02 -1.22 2.77
N VAL A 85 3.01 -2.08 2.53
CA VAL A 85 3.32 -2.61 1.18
C VAL A 85 2.13 -3.41 0.64
N ARG A 86 1.50 -4.23 1.47
CA ARG A 86 0.29 -4.95 1.10
C ARG A 86 -0.84 -3.99 0.73
N SER A 87 -1.08 -2.96 1.54
CA SER A 87 -2.08 -1.92 1.26
C SER A 87 -1.86 -1.26 -0.11
N TYR A 88 -0.60 -0.99 -0.48
CA TYR A 88 -0.25 -0.45 -1.79
C TYR A 88 -0.69 -1.38 -2.93
N PHE A 89 -0.35 -2.66 -2.86
CA PHE A 89 -0.71 -3.62 -3.92
C PHE A 89 -2.20 -3.93 -4.00
N TYR A 90 -2.96 -3.80 -2.91
CA TYR A 90 -4.42 -3.95 -2.97
C TYR A 90 -5.11 -2.72 -3.57
N ALA A 91 -4.54 -1.52 -3.39
CA ALA A 91 -5.03 -0.31 -4.02
C ALA A 91 -4.58 -0.19 -5.50
N ASN A 92 -3.40 -0.71 -5.82
CA ASN A 92 -2.81 -0.72 -7.16
C ASN A 92 -2.50 -2.17 -7.58
N PRO A 93 -3.54 -3.01 -7.79
CA PRO A 93 -3.35 -4.42 -8.09
C PRO A 93 -2.65 -4.59 -9.44
N PRO A 94 -1.47 -5.24 -9.50
CA PRO A 94 -0.76 -5.41 -10.76
C PRO A 94 -1.57 -6.33 -11.68
N PRO A 95 -1.69 -6.00 -12.99
CA PRO A 95 -2.42 -6.83 -13.94
C PRO A 95 -1.92 -8.27 -13.95
N GLY A 96 -2.84 -9.22 -14.15
CA GLY A 96 -2.50 -10.65 -14.20
C GLY A 96 -2.20 -11.30 -12.84
N THR A 97 -2.17 -10.55 -11.74
CA THR A 97 -1.98 -11.12 -10.39
C THR A 97 -3.27 -11.69 -9.83
N LEU A 98 -3.15 -12.62 -8.88
CA LEU A 98 -4.28 -13.15 -8.11
C LEU A 98 -5.04 -12.04 -7.36
N ILE A 99 -4.36 -10.96 -6.97
CA ILE A 99 -5.00 -9.82 -6.29
C ILE A 99 -5.96 -9.12 -7.27
N ALA A 100 -5.50 -8.82 -8.48
CA ALA A 100 -6.33 -8.21 -9.53
C ALA A 100 -7.55 -9.07 -9.88
N GLN A 101 -7.35 -10.38 -10.05
CA GLN A 101 -8.42 -11.32 -10.39
C GLN A 101 -9.49 -11.39 -9.29
N ARG A 102 -9.08 -11.46 -8.01
CA ARG A 102 -10.02 -11.53 -6.88
C ARG A 102 -10.84 -10.24 -6.73
N LEU A 103 -10.22 -9.08 -6.91
CA LEU A 103 -10.93 -7.80 -6.82
C LEU A 103 -11.95 -7.64 -7.96
N GLN A 104 -11.61 -8.07 -9.19
CA GLN A 104 -12.54 -8.06 -10.33
C GLN A 104 -13.69 -9.06 -10.17
N GLY A 105 -13.40 -10.27 -9.66
CA GLY A 105 -14.41 -11.31 -9.43
C GLY A 105 -15.46 -10.94 -8.37
N GLY A 106 -15.13 -10.06 -7.43
CA GLY A 106 -16.08 -9.51 -6.44
C GLY A 106 -17.06 -8.49 -7.04
N GLY A 107 -16.62 -7.67 -7.99
CA GLY A 107 -17.45 -6.64 -8.63
C GLY A 107 -18.48 -7.19 -9.63
N ASN A 108 -18.23 -8.35 -10.23
CA ASN A 108 -19.12 -8.93 -11.23
C ASN A 108 -20.37 -9.63 -10.64
N ARG A 109 -20.46 -9.79 -9.32
CA ARG A 109 -21.61 -10.47 -8.67
C ARG A 109 -22.78 -9.53 -8.33
N ILE A 110 -22.55 -8.22 -8.30
CA ILE A 110 -23.60 -7.22 -8.00
C ILE A 110 -24.31 -6.70 -9.26
N ALA A 111 -23.75 -6.91 -10.45
CA ALA A 111 -24.36 -6.50 -11.72
C ALA A 111 -25.31 -7.57 -12.33
N ALA A 112 -25.33 -8.79 -11.79
CA ALA A 112 -26.09 -9.92 -12.35
C ALA A 112 -27.48 -10.15 -11.70
N ALA A 113 -27.90 -9.30 -10.77
CA ALA A 113 -29.26 -9.33 -10.22
C ALA A 113 -30.17 -8.40 -11.06
N GLY A 114 -30.51 -8.84 -12.28
CA GLY A 114 -31.58 -8.22 -13.06
C GLY A 114 -32.92 -8.31 -12.31
N PRO A 115 -33.85 -7.35 -12.49
CA PRO A 115 -35.12 -7.37 -11.77
C PRO A 115 -35.92 -8.60 -12.18
N ARG A 116 -36.36 -9.38 -11.19
CA ARG A 116 -37.27 -10.50 -11.38
C ARG A 116 -38.60 -9.96 -11.91
N ALA A 117 -39.06 -10.54 -13.01
CA ALA A 117 -40.39 -10.33 -13.54
C ALA A 117 -41.46 -10.69 -12.51
N GLU A 118 -42.36 -9.74 -12.23
CA GLU A 118 -43.65 -10.03 -11.60
C GLU A 118 -44.71 -10.04 -12.70
N GLY A 119 -45.37 -11.20 -12.83
CA GLY A 119 -46.51 -11.39 -13.71
C GLY A 119 -47.83 -11.35 -12.94
N ALA A 120 -48.83 -10.79 -13.62
CA ALA A 120 -50.26 -11.10 -13.58
C ALA A 120 -51.10 -10.78 -12.32
N THR A 121 -52.08 -9.89 -12.49
CA THR A 121 -53.54 -10.04 -12.27
C THR A 121 -54.18 -8.70 -12.73
N GLY A 122 -55.12 -8.57 -13.67
CA GLY A 122 -56.39 -9.27 -13.86
C GLY A 122 -57.52 -8.49 -13.17
N ALA A 123 -58.32 -7.70 -13.93
CA ALA A 123 -59.78 -7.49 -13.78
C ALA A 123 -60.27 -6.20 -14.46
N ALA A 124 -61.21 -6.38 -15.39
CA ALA A 124 -62.21 -5.37 -15.83
C ALA A 124 -63.24 -5.15 -14.69
N PRO A 125 -64.27 -4.27 -14.80
CA PRO A 125 -65.06 -3.91 -15.98
C PRO A 125 -64.82 -2.50 -16.54
#